data_AF-A0A060JLQ0-F1
#
_entry.id   AF-A0A060JLQ0-F1
#
_cell.length_a   1.000
_cell.length_b   1.000
_cell.length_c   1.000
_cell.angle_alpha   90.00
_cell.angle_beta   90.00
_cell.angle_gamma   90.00
#
_symmetry.space_group_name_H-M   'P 1'
#
loop_
_entity.id
_entity.type
_entity.pdbx_description
1 polymer ?
#
loop_
_entity_poly.entity_id
_entity_poly.type
_entity_poly.pdbx_seq_one_letter_code
_entity_poly.pdbx_strand_id
1 'polypeptide(L)'
;MQNSNNSAAAIRQISALVNAGLSARQARDICSESLSTLQPLEQKQFEVVWRLATSLGGPIVLALNRITEVFDRTQRNQQEVQLAFAGPQSTAKLVMWLPVLALVLSQLVGMNPLGAIVGSPLGALSVSVGAGLMVAGRWWTKRLLARALPNPDDSVAIDRGAYLDCVLIGLQAGLPLSQARQSADLEFESGFQTKPLTENFEALDAAAELSRTTGAALTQILLSNADAFREKQRFEIASRISKLGVQLMIPLGLAVLPAFVLLAIVPIAVSLLAI
;
A
#
# COMPACT_ATOMS: atom_id res chain seq x y z
N MET A 1 -4.13 4.18 -9.17
CA MET A 1 -2.73 4.50 -8.78
C MET A 1 -2.32 5.95 -9.08
N GLN A 2 -3.09 6.74 -9.85
CA GLN A 2 -2.73 8.12 -10.22
C GLN A 2 -2.95 9.17 -9.09
N ASN A 3 -3.84 8.94 -8.11
CA ASN A 3 -4.20 9.97 -7.10
C ASN A 3 -3.16 10.26 -6.01
N SER A 4 -2.34 9.28 -5.58
CA SER A 4 -1.45 9.49 -4.41
C SER A 4 -0.31 10.49 -4.67
N ASN A 5 0.15 10.61 -5.93
CA ASN A 5 1.10 11.65 -6.35
C ASN A 5 0.57 13.08 -6.08
N ASN A 6 -0.75 13.24 -6.02
CA ASN A 6 -1.38 14.53 -5.83
C ASN A 6 -1.61 14.85 -4.35
N SER A 7 -1.59 13.85 -3.45
CA SER A 7 -1.97 14.02 -2.05
C SER A 7 -1.01 14.92 -1.28
N ALA A 8 0.28 14.58 -1.30
CA ALA A 8 1.31 15.41 -0.68
C ALA A 8 1.44 16.79 -1.38
N ALA A 9 1.24 16.84 -2.70
CA ALA A 9 1.29 18.09 -3.46
C ALA A 9 0.16 19.06 -3.04
N ALA A 10 -1.06 18.57 -2.88
CA ALA A 10 -2.21 19.35 -2.42
C ALA A 10 -1.94 19.97 -1.03
N ILE A 11 -1.41 19.18 -0.09
CA ILE A 11 -1.10 19.70 1.25
C ILE A 11 0.06 20.68 1.22
N ARG A 12 1.12 20.42 0.43
CA ARG A 12 2.24 21.37 0.25
C ARG A 12 1.75 22.72 -0.29
N GLN A 13 0.79 22.70 -1.20
CA GLN A 13 0.20 23.93 -1.74
C GLN A 13 -0.50 24.74 -0.65
N ILE A 14 -1.25 24.09 0.25
CA ILE A 14 -1.88 24.75 1.40
C ILE A 14 -0.81 25.34 2.33
N SER A 15 0.21 24.56 2.71
CA SER A 15 1.33 25.06 3.52
C SER A 15 2.01 26.27 2.88
N ALA A 16 2.22 26.25 1.56
CA ALA A 16 2.82 27.34 0.82
C ALA A 16 1.96 28.61 0.83
N LEU A 17 0.64 28.47 0.65
CA LEU A 17 -0.30 29.59 0.71
C LEU A 17 -0.35 30.21 2.11
N VAL A 18 -0.37 29.38 3.16
CA VAL A 18 -0.34 29.88 4.55
C VAL A 18 0.97 30.61 4.85
N ASN A 19 2.12 30.06 4.41
CA ASN A 19 3.42 30.73 4.54
C ASN A 19 3.51 32.03 3.73
N ALA A 20 2.78 32.13 2.61
CA ALA A 20 2.66 33.35 1.82
C ALA A 20 1.74 34.42 2.46
N GLY A 21 1.15 34.12 3.64
CA GLY A 21 0.35 35.06 4.42
C GLY A 21 -1.16 34.93 4.25
N LEU A 22 -1.66 33.93 3.50
CA LEU A 22 -3.09 33.66 3.46
C LEU A 22 -3.55 33.03 4.78
N SER A 23 -4.81 33.32 5.16
CA SER A 23 -5.41 32.61 6.30
C SER A 23 -5.56 31.12 5.98
N ALA A 24 -5.47 30.27 7.01
CA ALA A 24 -5.65 28.82 6.86
C ALA A 24 -6.96 28.46 6.15
N ARG A 25 -8.07 29.12 6.52
CA ARG A 25 -9.38 28.89 5.88
C ARG A 25 -9.34 29.19 4.39
N GLN A 26 -8.82 30.35 3.99
CA GLN A 26 -8.71 30.72 2.57
C GLN A 26 -7.82 29.76 1.79
N ALA A 27 -6.67 29.36 2.36
CA ALA A 27 -5.77 28.40 1.72
C ALA A 27 -6.46 27.04 1.48
N ARG A 28 -7.26 26.58 2.46
CA ARG A 28 -8.07 25.36 2.33
C ARG A 28 -9.16 25.48 1.27
N ASP A 29 -9.86 26.62 1.21
CA ASP A 29 -10.92 26.86 0.23
C ASP A 29 -10.38 26.84 -1.21
N ILE A 30 -9.23 27.49 -1.44
CA ILE A 30 -8.52 27.48 -2.73
C ILE A 30 -8.14 26.06 -3.15
N CYS A 31 -7.71 25.23 -2.20
CA CYS A 31 -7.28 23.86 -2.46
C CYS A 31 -8.39 22.80 -2.29
N SER A 32 -9.66 23.20 -2.16
CA SER A 32 -10.78 22.31 -1.85
C SER A 32 -10.99 21.20 -2.89
N GLU A 33 -10.84 21.53 -4.18
CA GLU A 33 -10.92 20.55 -5.27
C GLU A 33 -9.80 19.51 -5.14
N SER A 34 -8.55 19.93 -4.95
CA SER A 34 -7.42 19.03 -4.74
C SER A 34 -7.61 18.13 -3.51
N LEU A 35 -8.13 18.68 -2.40
CA LEU A 35 -8.44 17.91 -1.19
C LEU A 35 -9.53 16.85 -1.42
N SER A 36 -10.52 17.14 -2.26
CA SER A 36 -11.60 16.18 -2.59
C SER A 36 -11.11 14.94 -3.32
N THR A 37 -9.94 15.01 -3.97
CA THR A 37 -9.33 13.88 -4.71
C THR A 37 -8.47 12.94 -3.85
N LEU A 38 -8.19 13.32 -2.61
CA LEU A 38 -7.42 12.51 -1.66
C LEU A 38 -8.08 11.14 -1.40
N GLN A 39 -7.30 10.13 -1.02
CA GLN A 39 -7.86 8.85 -0.59
C GLN A 39 -8.68 9.03 0.70
N PRO A 40 -9.72 8.22 0.97
CA PRO A 40 -10.57 8.39 2.16
C PRO A 40 -9.80 8.43 3.49
N LEU A 41 -8.75 7.62 3.62
CA LEU A 41 -7.90 7.62 4.81
C LEU A 41 -7.00 8.87 4.91
N GLU A 42 -6.42 9.30 3.79
CA GLU A 42 -5.61 10.54 3.71
C GLU A 42 -6.48 11.76 4.02
N GLN A 43 -7.74 11.79 3.55
CA GLN A 43 -8.73 12.80 3.89
C GLN A 43 -8.98 12.83 5.40
N LYS A 44 -9.27 11.68 6.02
CA LYS A 44 -9.47 11.59 7.48
C LYS A 44 -8.25 12.09 8.24
N GLN A 45 -7.04 11.68 7.84
CA GLN A 45 -5.80 12.12 8.49
C GLN A 45 -5.59 13.62 8.36
N PHE A 46 -5.81 14.19 7.18
CA PHE A 46 -5.77 15.63 6.96
C PHE A 46 -6.80 16.37 7.83
N GLU A 47 -8.05 15.90 7.88
CA GLU A 47 -9.10 16.56 8.66
C GLU A 47 -8.84 16.56 10.16
N VAL A 48 -8.31 15.45 10.71
CA VAL A 48 -7.92 15.37 12.13
C VAL A 48 -6.82 16.38 12.43
N VAL A 49 -5.74 16.35 11.63
CA VAL A 49 -4.60 17.26 11.80
C VAL A 49 -5.04 18.72 11.64
N TRP A 50 -5.87 19.02 10.64
CA TRP A 50 -6.40 20.34 10.36
C TRP A 50 -7.26 20.86 11.52
N ARG A 51 -8.25 20.08 11.95
CA ARG A 51 -9.15 20.48 13.05
C ARG A 51 -8.39 20.68 14.34
N LEU A 52 -7.46 19.79 14.66
CA LEU A 52 -6.66 19.90 15.87
C LEU A 52 -5.76 21.14 15.83
N ALA A 53 -5.03 21.37 14.74
CA ALA A 53 -4.15 22.54 14.63
C ALA A 53 -4.94 23.86 14.63
N THR A 54 -6.09 23.92 13.97
CA THR A 54 -6.92 25.14 13.91
C THR A 54 -7.72 25.39 15.18
N SER A 55 -8.23 24.37 15.86
CA SER A 55 -8.99 24.52 17.10
C SER A 55 -8.11 24.92 18.28
N LEU A 56 -6.89 24.38 18.34
CA LEU A 56 -5.93 24.68 19.39
C LEU A 56 -5.11 25.95 19.11
N GLY A 57 -5.22 26.54 17.91
CA GLY A 57 -4.39 27.68 17.50
C GLY A 57 -2.90 27.32 17.32
N GLY A 58 -2.61 26.04 17.11
CA GLY A 58 -1.25 25.52 16.94
C GLY A 58 -0.62 25.85 15.59
N PRO A 59 0.68 25.57 15.41
CA PRO A 59 1.41 25.89 14.18
C PRO A 59 0.99 24.97 13.02
N ILE A 60 -0.08 25.34 12.33
CA ILE A 60 -0.69 24.54 11.26
C ILE A 60 0.31 24.15 10.17
N VAL A 61 1.23 25.03 9.81
CA VAL A 61 2.26 24.74 8.79
C VAL A 61 3.17 23.59 9.22
N LEU A 62 3.56 23.51 10.50
CA LEU A 62 4.37 22.40 11.01
C LEU A 62 3.59 21.08 10.94
N ALA A 63 2.30 21.12 11.32
CA ALA A 63 1.42 19.97 11.26
C ALA A 63 1.20 19.48 9.82
N LEU A 64 0.99 20.41 8.88
CA LEU A 64 0.84 20.11 7.45
C LEU A 64 2.12 19.60 6.79
N ASN A 65 3.29 20.12 7.20
CA ASN A 65 4.58 19.59 6.73
C ASN A 65 4.80 18.16 7.23
N ARG A 66 4.38 17.86 8.47
CA ARG A 66 4.49 16.51 9.02
C ARG A 66 3.62 15.50 8.27
N ILE A 67 2.35 15.80 8.03
CA ILE A 67 1.47 14.91 7.25
C ILE A 67 1.95 14.76 5.80
N THR A 68 2.52 15.82 5.20
CA THR A 68 3.14 15.75 3.87
C THR A 68 4.28 14.71 3.85
N GLU A 69 5.15 14.73 4.85
CA GLU A 69 6.23 13.76 4.98
C GLU A 69 5.70 12.33 5.10
N VAL A 70 4.62 12.12 5.87
CA VAL A 70 3.95 10.82 5.98
C VAL A 70 3.40 10.35 4.62
N PHE A 71 2.77 11.24 3.86
CA PHE A 71 2.21 10.91 2.54
C PHE A 71 3.31 10.61 1.52
N ASP A 72 4.37 11.42 1.48
CA ASP A 72 5.53 11.19 0.61
C ASP A 72 6.22 9.85 0.93
N ARG A 73 6.37 9.51 2.21
CA ARG A 73 6.91 8.21 2.65
C ARG A 73 6.02 7.04 2.23
N THR A 74 4.71 7.17 2.42
CA THR A 74 3.75 6.14 2.03
C THR A 74 3.82 5.85 0.53
N GLN A 75 3.94 6.90 -0.28
CA GLN A 75 4.07 6.76 -1.72
C GLN A 75 5.38 6.08 -2.13
N ARG A 76 6.52 6.49 -1.57
CA ARG A 76 7.82 5.85 -1.83
C ARG A 76 7.79 4.37 -1.49
N ASN A 77 7.21 4.02 -0.34
CA ASN A 77 7.04 2.63 0.06
C ASN A 77 6.25 1.85 -0.99
N GLN A 78 5.12 2.39 -1.50
CA GLN A 78 4.32 1.74 -2.55
C GLN A 78 5.12 1.51 -3.85
N GLN A 79 6.00 2.43 -4.22
CA GLN A 79 6.87 2.29 -5.38
C GLN A 79 7.91 1.18 -5.15
N GLU A 80 8.53 1.14 -3.97
CA GLU A 80 9.46 0.06 -3.59
C GLU A 80 8.79 -1.32 -3.66
N VAL A 81 7.54 -1.44 -3.18
CA VAL A 81 6.75 -2.67 -3.29
C VAL A 81 6.60 -3.09 -4.75
N GLN A 82 6.22 -2.16 -5.63
CA GLN A 82 6.04 -2.43 -7.05
C GLN A 82 7.34 -2.88 -7.72
N LEU A 83 8.45 -2.23 -7.38
CA LEU A 83 9.78 -2.60 -7.88
C LEU A 83 10.19 -4.01 -7.41
N ALA A 84 9.92 -4.36 -6.15
CA ALA A 84 10.23 -5.69 -5.61
C ALA A 84 9.47 -6.82 -6.32
N PHE A 85 8.23 -6.59 -6.74
CA PHE A 85 7.43 -7.58 -7.48
C PHE A 85 7.61 -7.55 -9.00
N ALA A 86 8.22 -6.52 -9.56
CA ALA A 86 8.41 -6.40 -11.00
C ALA A 86 9.25 -7.55 -11.57
N GLY A 87 10.29 -7.99 -10.86
CA GLY A 87 11.16 -9.10 -11.27
C GLY A 87 10.40 -10.43 -11.40
N PRO A 88 9.83 -10.97 -10.31
CA PRO A 88 9.08 -12.24 -10.35
C PRO A 88 7.90 -12.24 -11.33
N GLN A 89 7.21 -11.11 -11.50
CA GLN A 89 6.09 -11.03 -12.43
C GLN A 89 6.51 -10.93 -13.90
N SER A 90 7.65 -10.31 -14.20
CA SER A 90 8.12 -10.17 -15.58
C SER A 90 8.54 -11.52 -16.16
N THR A 91 9.28 -12.33 -15.40
CA THR A 91 9.66 -13.69 -15.82
C THR A 91 8.44 -14.60 -15.96
N ALA A 92 7.49 -14.50 -15.02
CA ALA A 92 6.22 -15.21 -15.06
C ALA A 92 5.43 -14.94 -16.34
N LYS A 93 5.35 -13.66 -16.75
CA LYS A 93 4.68 -13.26 -17.99
C LYS A 93 5.35 -13.92 -19.19
N LEU A 94 6.68 -13.91 -19.29
CA LEU A 94 7.39 -14.55 -20.40
C LEU A 94 7.08 -16.05 -20.50
N VAL A 95 7.12 -16.77 -19.38
CA VAL A 95 6.80 -18.21 -19.35
C VAL A 95 5.33 -18.46 -19.68
N MET A 96 4.40 -17.59 -19.25
CA MET A 96 2.98 -17.70 -19.63
C MET A 96 2.73 -17.55 -21.13
N TRP A 97 3.58 -16.84 -21.88
CA TRP A 97 3.47 -16.72 -23.34
C TRP A 97 4.13 -17.89 -24.09
N LEU A 98 4.95 -18.70 -23.42
CA LEU A 98 5.66 -19.83 -24.02
C LEU A 98 4.75 -20.89 -24.69
N PRO A 99 3.62 -21.33 -24.09
CA PRO A 99 2.73 -22.28 -24.77
C PRO A 99 2.18 -21.74 -26.09
N VAL A 100 1.84 -20.45 -26.13
CA VAL A 100 1.33 -19.78 -27.34
C VAL A 100 2.42 -19.77 -28.42
N LEU A 101 3.66 -19.41 -28.04
CA LEU A 101 4.79 -19.41 -28.94
C LEU A 101 5.08 -20.82 -29.48
N ALA A 102 5.03 -21.85 -28.63
CA ALA A 102 5.23 -23.24 -29.02
C ALA A 102 4.17 -23.74 -30.01
N LEU A 103 2.89 -23.38 -29.81
CA LEU A 103 1.82 -23.70 -30.75
C LEU A 103 1.99 -23.00 -32.11
N VAL A 104 2.39 -21.72 -32.11
CA VAL A 104 2.65 -20.98 -33.36
C VAL A 104 3.81 -21.62 -34.13
N LEU A 105 4.93 -21.90 -33.46
CA LEU A 105 6.09 -22.52 -34.10
C LEU A 105 5.77 -23.92 -34.65
N SER A 106 5.03 -24.74 -33.89
CA SER A 106 4.64 -26.07 -34.35
C SER A 106 3.64 -26.05 -35.52
N GLN A 107 2.74 -25.07 -35.56
CA GLN A 107 1.89 -24.84 -36.72
C GLN A 107 2.71 -24.47 -37.96
N LEU A 108 3.72 -23.60 -37.82
CA LEU A 108 4.61 -23.19 -38.92
C LEU A 108 5.48 -24.34 -39.44
N VAL A 109 5.89 -25.26 -38.58
CA VAL A 109 6.62 -26.49 -38.98
C VAL A 109 5.72 -27.48 -39.75
N GLY A 110 4.40 -27.29 -39.72
CA GLY A 110 3.43 -28.14 -40.41
C GLY A 110 2.85 -29.26 -39.55
N MET A 111 3.13 -29.27 -38.23
CA MET A 111 2.55 -30.27 -37.32
C MET A 111 1.06 -30.06 -37.05
N ASN A 112 0.43 -28.99 -37.58
CA ASN A 112 -1.00 -28.70 -37.47
C ASN A 112 -1.69 -28.93 -36.09
N PRO A 113 -1.09 -28.47 -34.96
CA PRO A 113 -1.68 -28.66 -33.63
C PRO A 113 -3.07 -28.04 -33.49
N LEU A 114 -3.39 -26.96 -34.22
CA LEU A 114 -4.71 -26.34 -34.20
C LEU A 114 -5.79 -27.30 -34.74
N GLY A 115 -5.44 -28.06 -35.78
CA GLY A 115 -6.29 -29.13 -36.30
C GLY A 115 -6.54 -30.23 -35.27
N ALA A 116 -5.52 -30.62 -34.50
CA ALA A 116 -5.67 -31.60 -33.41
C ALA A 116 -6.54 -31.08 -32.25
N ILE A 117 -6.46 -29.79 -31.92
CA ILE A 117 -7.28 -29.18 -30.87
C ILE A 117 -8.77 -29.18 -31.24
N VAL A 118 -9.10 -28.88 -32.51
CA VAL A 118 -10.50 -28.81 -32.98
C VAL A 118 -11.02 -30.20 -33.37
N GLY A 119 -10.17 -31.05 -33.93
CA GLY A 119 -10.54 -32.34 -34.51
C GLY A 119 -10.46 -33.53 -33.56
N SER A 120 -9.73 -33.43 -32.44
CA SER A 120 -9.58 -34.53 -31.47
C SER A 120 -10.15 -34.18 -30.10
N PRO A 121 -11.03 -35.04 -29.52
CA PRO A 121 -11.56 -34.82 -28.18
C PRO A 121 -10.45 -34.82 -27.10
N LEU A 122 -9.36 -35.57 -27.32
CA LEU A 122 -8.19 -35.55 -26.43
C LEU A 122 -7.45 -34.20 -26.49
N GLY A 123 -7.31 -33.62 -27.69
CA GLY A 123 -6.73 -32.30 -27.89
C GLY A 123 -7.54 -31.20 -27.20
N ALA A 124 -8.85 -31.18 -27.44
CA ALA A 124 -9.77 -30.22 -26.84
C ALA A 124 -9.82 -30.32 -25.30
N LEU A 125 -9.85 -31.54 -24.74
CA LEU A 125 -9.84 -31.76 -23.30
C LEU A 125 -8.54 -31.27 -22.67
N SER A 126 -7.39 -31.59 -23.27
CA SER A 126 -6.08 -31.16 -22.75
C SER A 126 -5.98 -29.63 -22.67
N VAL A 127 -6.38 -28.93 -23.74
CA VAL A 127 -6.37 -27.46 -23.78
C VAL A 127 -7.33 -26.86 -22.76
N SER A 128 -8.52 -27.44 -22.61
CA SER A 128 -9.51 -26.97 -21.63
C SER A 128 -8.99 -27.08 -20.19
N VAL A 129 -8.38 -28.22 -19.85
CA VAL A 129 -7.78 -28.43 -18.52
C VAL A 129 -6.58 -27.50 -18.30
N GLY A 130 -5.71 -27.35 -19.30
CA GLY A 130 -4.56 -26.44 -19.24
C GLY A 130 -4.96 -24.97 -19.06
N ALA A 131 -5.99 -24.52 -19.79
CA ALA A 131 -6.57 -23.19 -19.63
C ALA A 131 -7.19 -23.00 -18.24
N GLY A 132 -7.91 -23.99 -17.73
CA GLY A 132 -8.44 -24.00 -16.37
C GLY A 132 -7.36 -23.85 -15.30
N LEU A 133 -6.26 -24.59 -15.42
CA LEU A 133 -5.09 -24.47 -14.54
C LEU A 133 -4.46 -23.08 -14.60
N MET A 134 -4.35 -22.47 -15.78
CA MET A 134 -3.86 -21.09 -15.93
C MET A 134 -4.76 -20.07 -15.22
N VAL A 135 -6.08 -20.20 -15.35
CA VAL A 135 -7.05 -19.33 -14.68
C VAL A 135 -6.96 -19.51 -13.16
N ALA A 136 -6.88 -20.75 -12.68
CA ALA A 136 -6.71 -21.06 -11.25
C ALA A 136 -5.40 -20.49 -10.69
N GLY A 137 -4.28 -20.63 -11.41
CA GLY A 137 -2.99 -20.05 -11.02
C GLY A 137 -3.02 -18.52 -10.94
N ARG A 138 -3.67 -17.86 -11.92
CA ARG A 138 -3.89 -16.40 -11.88
C ARG A 138 -4.76 -15.98 -10.71
N TRP A 139 -5.82 -16.72 -10.42
CA TRP A 139 -6.72 -16.43 -9.30
C TRP A 139 -6.03 -16.61 -7.94
N TRP A 140 -5.26 -17.68 -7.77
CA TRP A 140 -4.46 -17.92 -6.57
C TRP A 140 -3.43 -16.80 -6.36
N THR A 141 -2.72 -16.41 -7.42
CA THR A 141 -1.77 -15.28 -7.39
C THR A 141 -2.43 -13.97 -6.95
N LYS A 142 -3.58 -13.62 -7.55
CA LYS A 142 -4.35 -12.43 -7.15
C LYS A 142 -4.78 -12.50 -5.68
N ARG A 143 -5.19 -13.69 -5.21
CA ARG A 143 -5.62 -13.89 -3.82
C ARG A 143 -4.47 -13.79 -2.82
N LEU A 144 -3.26 -14.26 -3.16
CA LEU A 144 -2.07 -14.08 -2.34
C LEU A 144 -1.67 -12.60 -2.24
N LEU A 145 -1.67 -11.89 -3.37
CA LEU A 145 -1.43 -10.44 -3.40
C LEU A 145 -2.45 -9.67 -2.56
N ALA A 146 -3.74 -9.95 -2.73
CA ALA A 146 -4.81 -9.28 -2.00
C ALA A 146 -4.78 -9.54 -0.48
N ARG A 147 -4.22 -10.67 -0.03
CA ARG A 147 -4.07 -10.98 1.41
C ARG A 147 -2.86 -10.34 2.05
N ALA A 148 -1.82 -10.05 1.27
CA ALA A 148 -0.54 -9.57 1.78
C ALA A 148 -0.41 -8.05 1.74
N LEU A 149 -1.12 -7.40 0.81
CA LEU A 149 -1.25 -5.95 0.78
C LEU A 149 -2.36 -5.53 1.77
N PRO A 150 -2.09 -4.59 2.69
CA PRO A 150 -3.13 -4.04 3.56
C PRO A 150 -4.29 -3.49 2.72
N ASN A 151 -5.53 -3.83 3.08
CA ASN A 151 -6.69 -3.27 2.42
C ASN A 151 -6.81 -1.80 2.84
N PRO A 152 -7.12 -0.84 1.94
CA PRO A 152 -7.25 0.58 2.29
C PRO A 152 -8.29 0.87 3.38
N ASP A 153 -9.27 -0.03 3.55
CA ASP A 153 -10.34 0.07 4.55
C ASP A 153 -10.00 -0.58 5.89
N ASP A 154 -8.86 -1.27 6.03
CA ASP A 154 -8.45 -1.85 7.31
C ASP A 154 -7.91 -0.75 8.25
N SER A 155 -8.27 -0.82 9.53
CA SER A 155 -7.68 0.01 10.60
C SER A 155 -6.15 -0.12 10.70
N VAL A 156 -5.58 -1.18 10.14
CA VAL A 156 -4.14 -1.42 9.99
C VAL A 156 -3.47 -0.43 9.03
N ALA A 157 -4.24 0.20 8.13
CA ALA A 157 -3.75 1.22 7.21
C ALA A 157 -3.54 2.59 7.90
N ILE A 158 -4.14 2.82 9.06
CA ILE A 158 -3.91 4.04 9.84
C ILE A 158 -2.43 4.11 10.22
N ASP A 159 -1.82 5.28 10.00
CA ASP A 159 -0.45 5.55 10.37
C ASP A 159 -0.25 5.37 11.88
N ARG A 160 0.64 4.44 12.28
CA ARG A 160 0.86 4.10 13.69
C ARG A 160 1.42 5.27 14.51
N GLY A 161 2.10 6.24 13.88
CA GLY A 161 2.60 7.44 14.53
C GLY A 161 1.58 8.59 14.64
N ALA A 162 0.41 8.48 13.99
CA ALA A 162 -0.51 9.61 13.85
C ALA A 162 -1.09 10.13 15.18
N TYR A 163 -1.30 9.24 16.16
CA TYR A 163 -1.76 9.68 17.48
C TYR A 163 -0.71 10.54 18.20
N LEU A 164 0.57 10.16 18.15
CA LEU A 164 1.64 10.96 18.75
C LEU A 164 1.80 12.31 18.05
N ASP A 165 1.59 12.36 16.73
CA ASP A 165 1.52 13.63 16.00
C ASP A 165 0.34 14.52 16.48
N CYS A 166 -0.81 13.95 16.84
CA CYS A 166 -1.92 14.70 17.43
C CYS A 166 -1.52 15.32 18.78
N VAL A 167 -0.89 14.53 19.65
CA VAL A 167 -0.38 15.04 20.94
C VAL A 167 0.66 16.13 20.72
N LEU A 168 1.56 15.95 19.75
CA LEU A 168 2.56 16.94 19.37
C LEU A 168 1.94 18.26 18.92
N ILE A 169 0.87 18.24 18.14
CA ILE A 169 0.15 19.45 17.72
C ILE A 169 -0.34 20.22 18.95
N GLY A 170 -0.92 19.54 19.95
CA GLY A 170 -1.35 20.16 21.20
C GLY A 170 -0.19 20.75 22.01
N LEU A 171 0.92 20.02 22.14
CA LEU A 171 2.12 20.52 22.81
C LEU A 171 2.73 21.72 22.09
N GLN A 172 2.76 21.71 20.76
CA GLN A 172 3.26 22.81 19.93
C GLN A 172 2.33 24.04 19.95
N ALA A 173 1.05 23.85 20.26
CA ALA A 173 0.11 24.92 20.57
C ALA A 173 0.31 25.50 21.98
N GLY A 174 1.25 24.96 22.77
CA GLY A 174 1.57 25.42 24.12
C GLY A 174 0.72 24.78 25.22
N LEU A 175 -0.05 23.75 24.91
CA LEU A 175 -0.87 23.07 25.92
C LEU A 175 -0.01 22.22 26.87
N PRO A 176 -0.41 22.09 28.15
CA PRO A 176 0.10 21.06 29.03
C PRO A 176 -0.13 19.66 28.45
N LEU A 177 0.76 18.71 28.75
CA LEU A 177 0.69 17.34 28.26
C LEU A 177 -0.67 16.66 28.49
N SER A 178 -1.28 16.86 29.65
CA SER A 178 -2.60 16.28 29.96
C SER A 178 -3.70 16.80 29.04
N GLN A 179 -3.71 18.09 28.73
CA GLN A 179 -4.67 18.70 27.81
C GLN A 179 -4.37 18.31 26.35
N ALA A 180 -3.09 18.31 25.96
CA ALA A 180 -2.68 17.87 24.62
C ALA A 180 -3.10 16.40 24.37
N ARG A 181 -2.92 15.52 25.35
CA ARG A 181 -3.39 14.13 25.33
C ARG A 181 -4.91 14.06 25.20
N GLN A 182 -5.65 14.79 26.04
CA GLN A 182 -7.11 14.79 26.00
C GLN A 182 -7.66 15.26 24.65
N SER A 183 -7.12 16.35 24.08
CA SER A 183 -7.53 16.82 22.76
C SER A 183 -7.17 15.82 21.66
N ALA A 184 -6.01 15.18 21.74
CA ALA A 184 -5.60 14.15 20.80
C ALA A 184 -6.51 12.90 20.87
N ASP A 185 -6.86 12.43 22.07
CA ASP A 185 -7.78 11.29 22.27
C ASP A 185 -9.13 11.55 21.58
N LEU A 186 -9.73 12.72 21.84
CA LEU A 186 -11.02 13.11 21.29
C LEU A 186 -11.00 13.25 19.76
N GLU A 187 -10.00 13.96 19.23
CA GLU A 187 -9.94 14.22 17.79
C GLU A 187 -9.54 12.97 17.00
N PHE A 188 -8.67 12.13 17.55
CA PHE A 188 -8.26 10.87 16.93
C PHE A 188 -9.42 9.87 16.88
N GLU A 189 -10.11 9.65 18.01
CA GLU A 189 -11.23 8.71 18.06
C GLU A 189 -12.40 9.18 17.19
N SER A 190 -12.71 10.48 17.18
CA SER A 190 -13.78 11.03 16.33
C SER A 190 -13.44 10.99 14.83
N GLY A 191 -12.19 11.25 14.45
CA GLY A 191 -11.77 11.29 13.05
C GLY A 191 -11.53 9.91 12.44
N PHE A 192 -10.88 9.01 13.16
CA PHE A 192 -10.56 7.67 12.69
C PHE A 192 -11.60 6.61 13.09
N GLN A 193 -12.56 6.96 13.96
CA GLN A 193 -13.59 6.04 14.48
C GLN A 193 -12.97 4.81 15.16
N THR A 194 -11.80 4.98 15.76
CA THR A 194 -11.08 3.93 16.46
C THR A 194 -10.16 4.54 17.51
N LYS A 195 -9.86 3.76 18.54
CA LYS A 195 -8.97 4.20 19.61
C LYS A 195 -7.51 4.09 19.21
N PRO A 196 -6.63 4.96 19.75
CA PRO A 196 -5.19 4.79 19.60
C PRO A 196 -4.72 3.42 20.10
N LEU A 197 -3.59 2.96 19.56
CA LEU A 197 -2.95 1.71 20.01
C LEU A 197 -2.48 1.83 21.47
N THR A 198 -2.55 0.75 22.24
CA THR A 198 -2.02 0.70 23.61
C THR A 198 -0.55 1.11 23.67
N GLU A 199 0.27 0.65 22.70
CA GLU A 199 1.68 1.02 22.57
C GLU A 199 1.89 2.54 22.47
N ASN A 200 0.93 3.29 21.94
CA ASN A 200 1.04 4.74 21.83
C ASN A 200 0.91 5.44 23.20
N PHE A 201 0.03 4.94 24.07
CA PHE A 201 -0.12 5.45 25.43
C PHE A 201 1.13 5.14 26.26
N GLU A 202 1.64 3.91 26.17
CA GLU A 202 2.88 3.49 26.83
C GLU A 202 4.07 4.34 26.38
N ALA A 203 4.21 4.58 25.07
CA ALA A 203 5.26 5.42 24.53
C ALA A 203 5.15 6.89 24.96
N LEU A 204 3.92 7.41 25.10
CA LEU A 204 3.67 8.76 25.60
C LEU A 204 4.07 8.91 27.07
N ASP A 205 3.66 7.96 27.91
CA ASP A 205 3.97 7.96 29.34
C ASP A 205 5.48 7.78 29.57
N ALA A 206 6.13 6.89 28.81
CA ALA A 206 7.58 6.70 28.83
C ALA A 206 8.34 7.96 28.38
N ALA A 207 7.87 8.63 27.33
CA ALA A 207 8.48 9.87 26.85
C ALA A 207 8.34 11.01 27.88
N ALA A 208 7.18 11.12 28.53
CA ALA A 208 6.96 12.09 29.59
C ALA A 208 7.89 11.86 30.79
N GLU A 209 8.07 10.60 31.18
CA GLU A 209 8.98 10.24 32.26
C GLU A 209 10.44 10.49 31.90
N LEU A 210 10.85 10.14 30.67
CA LEU A 210 12.19 10.40 30.17
C LEU A 210 12.48 11.92 30.15
N SER A 211 11.53 12.74 29.68
CA SER A 211 11.65 14.19 29.69
C SER A 211 11.79 14.75 31.11
N ARG A 212 10.98 14.25 32.06
CA ARG A 212 11.01 14.68 33.47
C ARG A 212 12.33 14.36 34.15
N THR A 213 12.89 13.18 33.88
CA THR A 213 14.11 12.68 34.53
C THR A 213 15.39 13.25 33.92
N THR A 214 15.41 13.51 32.60
CA THR A 214 16.61 13.94 31.87
C THR A 214 16.61 15.42 31.49
N GLY A 215 15.46 16.10 31.51
CA GLY A 215 15.29 17.45 30.99
C GLY A 215 15.22 17.54 29.47
N ALA A 216 15.28 16.41 28.75
CA ALA A 216 15.17 16.39 27.29
C ALA A 216 13.79 16.88 26.83
N ALA A 217 13.74 17.54 25.66
CA ALA A 217 12.50 18.10 25.12
C ALA A 217 11.48 17.00 24.76
N LEU A 218 10.34 16.98 25.45
CA LEU A 218 9.27 15.99 25.23
C LEU A 218 8.82 15.90 23.77
N THR A 219 8.72 17.04 23.09
CA THR A 219 8.32 17.10 21.67
C THR A 219 9.31 16.35 20.77
N GLN A 220 10.61 16.39 21.04
CA GLN A 220 11.60 15.67 20.25
C GLN A 220 11.54 14.15 20.50
N ILE A 221 11.32 13.75 21.75
CA ILE A 221 11.15 12.33 22.10
C ILE A 221 9.91 11.77 21.41
N LEU A 222 8.78 12.50 21.44
CA LEU A 222 7.54 12.07 20.79
C LEU A 222 7.65 12.04 19.26
N LEU A 223 8.34 13.01 18.64
CA LEU A 223 8.63 12.99 17.20
C LEU A 223 9.42 11.73 16.83
N SER A 224 10.49 11.45 17.58
CA SER A 224 11.31 10.25 17.38
C SER A 224 10.52 8.96 17.58
N ASN A 225 9.66 8.88 18.60
CA ASN A 225 8.81 7.71 18.82
C ASN A 225 7.80 7.53 17.69
N ALA A 226 7.17 8.62 17.23
CA ALA A 226 6.23 8.57 16.10
C ALA A 226 6.91 8.09 14.81
N ASP A 227 8.14 8.52 14.55
CA ASP A 227 8.97 8.00 13.45
C ASP A 227 9.34 6.52 13.65
N ALA A 228 9.68 6.10 14.88
CA ALA A 228 9.97 4.70 15.20
C ALA A 228 8.74 3.78 14.99
N PHE A 229 7.53 4.23 15.34
CA PHE A 229 6.30 3.50 15.05
C PHE A 229 6.08 3.29 13.55
N ARG A 230 6.33 4.33 12.75
CA ARG A 230 6.25 4.27 11.28
C ARG A 230 7.31 3.37 10.68
N GLU A 231 8.52 3.40 11.22
CA GLU A 231 9.61 2.52 10.82
C GLU A 231 9.27 1.05 11.11
N LYS A 232 8.76 0.74 12.31
CA LYS A 232 8.29 -0.59 12.69
C LYS A 232 7.17 -1.07 11.76
N GLN A 233 6.19 -0.22 11.46
CA GLN A 233 5.12 -0.50 10.51
C GLN A 233 5.68 -0.79 9.10
N ARG A 234 6.63 0.02 8.62
CA ARG A 234 7.29 -0.19 7.32
C ARG A 234 8.02 -1.53 7.27
N PHE A 235 8.79 -1.84 8.31
CA PHE A 235 9.54 -3.09 8.39
C PHE A 235 8.60 -4.32 8.37
N GLU A 236 7.50 -4.28 9.12
CA GLU A 236 6.49 -5.34 9.12
C GLU A 236 5.87 -5.54 7.73
N ILE A 237 5.51 -4.44 7.05
CA ILE A 237 4.95 -4.46 5.69
C ILE A 237 5.99 -5.00 4.69
N ALA A 238 7.23 -4.49 4.71
CA ALA A 238 8.31 -4.92 3.83
C ALA A 238 8.65 -6.41 4.01
N SER A 239 8.66 -6.90 5.26
CA SER A 239 8.88 -8.32 5.55
C SER A 239 7.79 -9.22 4.97
N ARG A 240 6.50 -8.81 5.08
CA ARG A 240 5.38 -9.53 4.47
C ARG A 240 5.49 -9.57 2.95
N ILE A 241 5.85 -8.45 2.34
CA ILE A 241 6.06 -8.31 0.90
C ILE A 241 7.19 -9.20 0.39
N SER A 242 8.34 -9.20 1.08
CA SER A 242 9.49 -10.04 0.71
C SER A 242 9.14 -11.54 0.73
N LYS A 243 8.45 -12.00 1.78
CA LYS A 243 7.97 -13.39 1.87
C LYS A 243 6.99 -13.74 0.75
N LEU A 244 6.15 -12.80 0.35
CA LEU A 244 5.19 -12.98 -0.73
C LEU A 244 5.88 -13.22 -2.08
N GLY A 245 7.02 -12.55 -2.35
CA GLY A 245 7.79 -12.75 -3.58
C GLY A 245 8.15 -14.22 -3.81
N VAL A 246 8.58 -14.92 -2.75
CA VAL A 246 8.86 -16.36 -2.78
C VAL A 246 7.57 -17.18 -2.88
N GLN A 247 6.54 -16.85 -2.09
CA GLN A 247 5.27 -17.58 -2.11
C GLN A 247 4.56 -17.52 -3.47
N LEU A 248 4.75 -16.44 -4.23
CA LEU A 248 4.19 -16.28 -5.58
C LEU A 248 4.83 -17.22 -6.62
N MET A 249 6.04 -17.72 -6.37
CA MET A 249 6.68 -18.68 -7.28
C MET A 249 5.99 -20.06 -7.25
N ILE A 250 5.39 -20.44 -6.12
CA ILE A 250 4.73 -21.74 -5.93
C ILE A 250 3.50 -21.92 -6.84
N PRO A 251 2.46 -21.06 -6.78
CA PRO A 251 1.28 -21.21 -7.63
C PRO A 251 1.63 -21.03 -9.10
N LEU A 252 2.62 -20.19 -9.40
CA LEU A 252 3.09 -20.02 -10.77
C LEU A 252 3.76 -21.29 -11.30
N GLY A 253 4.71 -21.87 -10.57
CA GLY A 253 5.38 -23.11 -10.98
C GLY A 253 4.40 -24.29 -11.09
N LEU A 254 3.53 -24.46 -10.09
CA LEU A 254 2.58 -25.57 -10.02
C LEU A 254 1.47 -25.48 -11.07
N ALA A 255 1.05 -24.27 -11.46
CA ALA A 255 0.02 -24.09 -12.48
C ALA A 255 0.60 -24.03 -13.89
N VAL A 256 1.73 -23.34 -14.08
CA VAL A 256 2.27 -23.07 -15.42
C VAL A 256 2.92 -24.30 -16.04
N LEU A 257 3.64 -25.12 -15.28
CA LEU A 257 4.34 -26.29 -15.85
C LEU A 257 3.35 -27.35 -16.36
N PRO A 258 2.33 -27.79 -15.59
CA PRO A 258 1.32 -28.71 -16.11
C PRO A 258 0.47 -28.08 -17.21
N ALA A 259 0.13 -26.79 -17.08
CA ALA A 259 -0.61 -26.09 -18.13
C ALA A 259 0.18 -26.02 -19.45
N PHE A 260 1.51 -25.82 -19.41
CA PHE A 260 2.36 -25.83 -20.61
C PHE A 260 2.34 -27.20 -21.29
N VAL A 261 2.47 -28.28 -20.52
CA VAL A 261 2.39 -29.65 -21.06
C VAL A 261 1.05 -29.88 -21.75
N LEU A 262 -0.06 -29.52 -21.08
CA LEU A 262 -1.41 -29.72 -21.59
C LEU A 262 -1.76 -28.80 -22.77
N LEU A 263 -1.28 -27.55 -22.79
CA LEU A 263 -1.60 -26.57 -23.82
C LEU A 263 -0.72 -26.72 -25.06
N ALA A 264 0.55 -27.10 -24.91
CA ALA A 264 1.51 -27.14 -26.03
C ALA A 264 1.90 -28.57 -26.40
N ILE A 265 2.38 -29.37 -25.45
CA ILE A 265 2.98 -30.68 -25.76
C ILE A 265 1.92 -31.69 -26.19
N VAL A 266 0.81 -31.81 -25.45
CA VAL A 266 -0.23 -32.80 -25.75
C VAL A 266 -0.86 -32.60 -27.13
N PRO A 267 -1.29 -31.38 -27.54
CA PRO A 267 -1.83 -31.17 -28.89
C PRO A 267 -0.84 -31.49 -30.00
N ILE A 268 0.43 -31.13 -29.83
CA ILE A 268 1.50 -31.45 -30.79
C ILE A 268 1.65 -32.97 -30.91
N ALA A 269 1.70 -33.68 -29.78
CA ALA A 269 1.81 -35.14 -29.76
C ALA A 269 0.60 -35.84 -30.40
N VAL A 270 -0.62 -35.38 -30.09
CA VAL A 270 -1.85 -35.89 -30.71
C VAL A 270 -1.84 -35.68 -32.22
N SER A 271 -1.36 -34.51 -32.68
CA SER A 271 -1.26 -34.23 -34.10
C SER A 271 -0.25 -35.12 -34.81
N LEU A 272 0.90 -35.39 -34.19
CA LEU A 272 1.91 -36.30 -34.73
C LEU A 272 1.44 -37.76 -34.81
N LEU A 273 0.62 -38.19 -33.85
CA LEU A 273 0.02 -39.54 -33.85
C LEU A 273 -1.17 -39.68 -34.82
N ALA A 274 -1.69 -38.56 -35.33
CA ALA A 274 -2.80 -38.53 -36.29
C ALA A 274 -2.34 -38.46 -37.76
N ILE A 275 -1.02 -38.36 -38.00
CA ILE A 275 -0.35 -38.43 -39.32
C ILE A 275 -0.03 -39.90 -39.63
#